data_AF-A0A7W1HEV2-F1
#
_entry.id   AF-A0A7W1HEV2-F1
#
_cell.length_a   1.000
_cell.length_b   1.000
_cell.length_c   1.000
_cell.angle_alpha   90.00
_cell.angle_beta   90.00
_cell.angle_gamma   90.00
#
_symmetry.space_group_name_H-M   'P 1'
#
loop_
_entity.id
_entity.type
_entity.pdbx_description
1 polymer ?
#
loop_
_entity_poly.entity_id
_entity_poly.type
_entity_poly.pdbx_seq_one_letter_code
_entity_poly.pdbx_strand_id
1 'polypeptide(L)'
;MKKTISVILILFSANFVFAQTAQKLPLTQAEYVKMLYDVQKNPGKKDELIEAIRRRGIAFELTDGLRSLTTSKSRSDADLRRTLEEAARRKENPTGTKLPSEKEALEILSKTREATLTAVEEMPDFVVKQQIARSAAFAGTNNFRSLDRLVVAVSYRASGQEEYKILSRNGILETSPKSKQSYEEVGGTSSTGEFVTVLAKIFKPDSDTKFELVDSDVLRTRRALVFDYAVERDKAKQVIIASGAFDDTAI
;
A
#
# COMPACT_ATOMS: atom_id res chain seq x y z
N MET A 1 54.57 16.96 47.27
CA MET A 1 54.32 16.33 45.95
C MET A 1 53.66 14.97 46.16
N LYS A 2 52.36 14.83 45.89
CA LYS A 2 51.67 13.60 45.47
C LYS A 2 50.21 13.95 45.18
N LYS A 3 49.73 13.47 44.04
CA LYS A 3 48.64 14.02 43.21
C LYS A 3 47.26 13.66 43.75
N THR A 4 46.37 14.64 43.89
CA THR A 4 44.92 14.43 44.04
C THR A 4 44.33 14.15 42.67
N ILE A 5 43.74 12.96 42.49
CA ILE A 5 43.01 12.58 41.28
C ILE A 5 41.56 13.01 41.49
N SER A 6 41.14 14.08 40.82
CA SER A 6 39.72 14.47 40.70
C SER A 6 39.07 13.58 39.64
N VAL A 7 38.17 12.69 40.07
CA VAL A 7 37.27 11.97 39.19
C VAL A 7 36.04 12.86 38.95
N ILE A 8 35.95 13.45 37.76
CA ILE A 8 34.75 14.16 37.31
C ILE A 8 33.79 13.10 36.75
N LEU A 9 32.73 12.81 37.49
CA LEU A 9 31.61 11.98 37.04
C LEU A 9 30.68 12.85 36.19
N ILE A 10 30.79 12.74 34.86
CA ILE A 10 29.86 13.39 33.94
C ILE A 10 28.57 12.57 33.91
N LEU A 11 27.53 13.02 34.62
CA LEU A 11 26.16 12.53 34.43
C LEU A 11 25.65 13.01 33.07
N PHE A 12 25.69 12.13 32.07
CA PHE A 12 24.92 12.31 30.83
C PHE A 12 23.45 11.95 31.11
N SER A 13 22.66 12.93 31.53
CA SER A 13 21.20 12.81 31.52
C SER A 13 20.72 12.94 30.07
N ALA A 14 20.65 11.82 29.36
CA ALA A 14 19.96 11.75 28.09
C ALA A 14 18.45 11.86 28.37
N ASN A 15 17.93 13.08 28.27
CA ASN A 15 16.48 13.29 28.18
C ASN A 15 16.02 12.78 26.81
N PHE A 16 15.66 11.49 26.75
CA PHE A 16 14.80 10.99 25.68
C PHE A 16 13.43 11.61 25.89
N VAL A 17 13.19 12.74 25.23
CA VAL A 17 11.83 13.25 25.02
C VAL A 17 11.15 12.26 24.09
N PHE A 18 10.46 11.28 24.67
CA PHE A 18 9.42 10.57 23.95
C PHE A 18 8.40 11.63 23.55
N ALA A 19 8.36 11.97 22.27
CA ALA A 19 7.26 12.73 21.71
C ALA A 19 5.99 11.88 21.91
N GLN A 20 5.24 12.14 22.99
CA GLN A 20 3.83 11.79 23.01
C GLN A 20 3.23 12.50 21.80
N THR A 21 2.98 11.75 20.73
CA THR A 21 2.14 12.21 19.63
C THR A 21 0.80 12.59 20.25
N ALA A 22 0.57 13.89 20.43
CA ALA A 22 -0.72 14.42 20.82
C ALA A 22 -1.73 13.85 19.82
N GLN A 23 -2.58 12.94 20.30
CA GLN A 23 -3.50 12.21 19.44
C GLN A 23 -4.44 13.22 18.80
N LYS A 24 -4.24 13.48 17.50
CA LYS A 24 -5.04 14.45 16.75
C LYS A 24 -6.50 14.01 16.86
N LEU A 25 -7.36 14.93 17.31
CA LEU A 25 -8.81 14.68 17.48
C LEU A 25 -9.41 14.05 16.22
N PRO A 26 -10.40 13.13 16.35
CA PRO A 26 -11.08 12.56 15.20
C PRO A 26 -11.66 13.64 14.29
N LEU A 27 -11.73 13.35 12.99
CA LEU A 27 -12.21 14.32 12.00
C LEU A 27 -13.66 14.72 12.31
N THR A 28 -13.89 16.02 12.45
CA THR A 28 -15.26 16.55 12.51
C THR A 28 -15.91 16.47 11.12
N GLN A 29 -17.24 16.46 11.05
CA GLN A 29 -17.93 16.45 9.75
C GLN A 29 -17.55 17.66 8.90
N ALA A 30 -17.44 18.85 9.51
CA ALA A 30 -17.07 20.08 8.80
C ALA A 30 -15.65 20.00 8.22
N GLU A 31 -14.70 19.47 9.00
CA GLU A 31 -13.33 19.27 8.55
C GLU A 31 -13.25 18.24 7.41
N TYR A 32 -13.92 17.10 7.57
CA TYR A 32 -14.01 16.07 6.53
C TYR A 32 -14.58 16.62 5.22
N VAL A 33 -15.71 17.34 5.29
CA VAL A 33 -16.34 17.94 4.11
C VAL A 33 -15.41 18.95 3.45
N LYS A 34 -14.71 19.78 4.23
CA LYS A 34 -13.72 20.73 3.68
C LYS A 34 -12.62 20.00 2.92
N MET A 35 -11.99 19.00 3.52
CA MET A 35 -10.95 18.20 2.86
C MET A 35 -11.47 17.51 1.60
N LEU A 36 -12.71 17.02 1.62
CA LEU A 36 -13.34 16.40 0.46
C LEU A 36 -13.55 17.39 -0.70
N TYR A 37 -13.92 18.64 -0.41
CA TYR A 37 -13.95 19.70 -1.43
C TYR A 37 -12.56 20.07 -1.95
N ASP A 38 -11.54 20.01 -1.09
CA ASP A 38 -10.16 20.21 -1.52
C ASP A 38 -9.69 19.08 -2.44
N VAL A 39 -10.10 17.83 -2.20
CA VAL A 39 -9.89 16.70 -3.12
C VAL A 39 -10.57 16.93 -4.47
N GLN A 40 -11.78 17.49 -4.49
CA GLN A 40 -12.47 17.82 -5.74
C GLN A 40 -11.67 18.82 -6.58
N LYS A 41 -11.11 19.86 -5.93
CA LYS A 41 -10.30 20.90 -6.59
C LYS A 41 -8.91 20.40 -6.96
N ASN A 42 -8.31 19.60 -6.10
CA ASN A 42 -6.97 19.05 -6.22
C ASN A 42 -7.00 17.54 -5.94
N PRO A 43 -7.09 16.70 -6.98
CA PRO A 43 -7.13 15.25 -6.83
C PRO A 43 -5.92 14.65 -6.09
N GLY A 44 -4.76 15.32 -6.10
CA GLY A 44 -3.57 14.89 -5.37
C GLY A 44 -3.70 14.99 -3.84
N LYS A 45 -4.75 15.64 -3.33
CA LYS A 45 -5.06 15.71 -1.88
C LYS A 45 -5.80 14.49 -1.35
N LYS A 46 -6.14 13.54 -2.21
CA LYS A 46 -6.89 12.34 -1.82
C LYS A 46 -6.16 11.54 -0.74
N ASP A 47 -4.88 11.27 -0.94
CA ASP A 47 -4.12 10.42 -0.03
C ASP A 47 -3.98 11.07 1.35
N GLU A 48 -3.87 12.41 1.41
CA GLU A 48 -3.91 13.17 2.66
C GLU A 48 -5.23 12.97 3.43
N LEU A 49 -6.37 12.95 2.73
CA LEU A 49 -7.67 12.70 3.34
C LEU A 49 -7.80 11.24 3.82
N ILE A 50 -7.36 10.28 3.02
CA ILE A 50 -7.35 8.85 3.40
C ILE A 50 -6.53 8.66 4.68
N GLU A 51 -5.32 9.22 4.71
CA GLU A 51 -4.42 9.12 5.87
C GLU A 51 -4.99 9.82 7.11
N ALA A 52 -5.63 10.97 6.95
CA ALA A 52 -6.32 11.63 8.04
C ALA A 52 -7.44 10.75 8.63
N ILE A 53 -8.24 10.09 7.79
CA ILE A 53 -9.32 9.20 8.23
C ILE A 53 -8.76 7.94 8.91
N ARG A 54 -7.68 7.35 8.38
CA ARG A 54 -7.05 6.16 8.98
C ARG A 54 -6.53 6.47 10.38
N ARG A 55 -5.71 7.51 10.49
CA ARG A 55 -4.97 7.84 11.72
C ARG A 55 -5.82 8.50 12.79
N ARG A 56 -6.82 9.31 12.42
CA ARG A 56 -7.64 10.06 13.37
C ARG A 56 -9.02 9.46 13.59
N GLY A 57 -9.53 8.69 12.62
CA GLY A 57 -10.93 8.28 12.59
C GLY A 57 -11.87 9.46 12.34
N ILE A 58 -13.16 9.23 12.56
CA ILE A 58 -14.23 10.22 12.36
C ILE A 58 -15.04 10.44 13.65
N ALA A 59 -15.49 11.67 13.87
CA ALA A 59 -16.33 12.05 15.01
C ALA A 59 -17.84 12.07 14.69
N PHE A 60 -18.22 11.78 13.45
CA PHE A 60 -19.58 11.94 12.95
C PHE A 60 -20.19 10.61 12.49
N GLU A 61 -21.52 10.54 12.45
CA GLU A 61 -22.24 9.40 11.87
C GLU A 61 -22.16 9.41 10.35
N LEU A 62 -21.83 8.27 9.74
CA LEU A 62 -21.72 8.15 8.30
C LEU A 62 -23.10 7.92 7.67
N THR A 63 -23.76 9.02 7.31
CA THR A 63 -25.07 9.03 6.65
C THR A 63 -24.98 8.75 5.15
N ASP A 64 -26.08 8.32 4.53
CA ASP A 64 -26.18 8.12 3.08
C ASP A 64 -25.90 9.40 2.28
N GLY A 65 -26.23 10.56 2.85
CA GLY A 65 -25.89 11.86 2.28
C GLY A 65 -24.37 12.07 2.20
N LEU A 66 -23.64 11.70 3.25
CA LEU A 66 -22.17 11.77 3.25
C LEU A 66 -21.55 10.72 2.32
N ARG A 67 -22.10 9.50 2.23
CA ARG A 67 -21.66 8.49 1.24
C ARG A 67 -21.82 9.00 -0.20
N SER A 68 -22.97 9.61 -0.49
CA SER A 68 -23.28 10.19 -1.80
C SER A 68 -22.36 11.38 -2.10
N LEU A 69 -22.14 12.26 -1.11
CA LEU A 69 -21.23 13.39 -1.24
C LEU A 69 -19.80 12.90 -1.51
N THR A 70 -19.30 11.94 -0.73
CA THR A 70 -17.97 11.31 -0.91
C THR A 70 -17.81 10.85 -2.35
N THR A 71 -18.77 10.06 -2.84
CA THR A 71 -18.79 9.55 -4.21
C THR A 71 -18.72 10.66 -5.24
N SER A 72 -19.55 11.70 -5.10
CA SER A 72 -19.59 12.82 -6.05
C SER A 72 -18.31 13.64 -6.08
N LYS A 73 -17.68 13.86 -4.92
CA LYS A 73 -16.53 14.78 -4.76
C LYS A 73 -15.19 14.07 -4.96
N SER A 74 -15.13 12.77 -4.75
CA SER A 74 -13.93 11.96 -4.97
C SER A 74 -13.85 11.33 -6.36
N ARG A 75 -14.81 11.61 -7.26
CA ARG A 75 -14.95 10.93 -8.57
C ARG A 75 -15.12 9.42 -8.41
N SER A 76 -15.95 9.02 -7.45
CA SER A 76 -16.24 7.63 -7.11
C SER A 76 -15.02 6.82 -6.71
N ASP A 77 -14.02 7.46 -6.11
CA ASP A 77 -12.81 6.77 -5.64
C ASP A 77 -13.17 5.69 -4.60
N ALA A 78 -12.80 4.44 -4.92
CA ALA A 78 -13.16 3.26 -4.13
C ALA A 78 -12.41 3.21 -2.80
N ASP A 79 -11.15 3.64 -2.78
CA ASP A 79 -10.28 3.55 -1.59
C ASP A 79 -10.74 4.54 -0.52
N LEU A 80 -11.04 5.79 -0.90
CA LEU A 80 -11.57 6.78 0.03
C LEU A 80 -12.93 6.35 0.59
N ARG A 81 -13.81 5.82 -0.27
CA ARG A 81 -15.12 5.30 0.17
C ARG A 81 -14.93 4.18 1.18
N ARG A 82 -14.11 3.18 0.85
CA ARG A 82 -13.82 2.05 1.73
C ARG A 82 -13.20 2.50 3.06
N THR A 83 -12.26 3.43 3.02
CA THR A 83 -11.61 3.97 4.22
C THR A 83 -12.61 4.67 5.13
N LEU A 84 -13.58 5.39 4.55
CA LEU A 84 -14.65 6.04 5.31
C LEU A 84 -15.61 5.01 5.94
N GLU A 85 -15.95 3.94 5.23
CA GLU A 85 -16.74 2.81 5.77
C GLU A 85 -16.03 2.15 6.96
N GLU A 86 -14.73 1.90 6.82
CA GLU A 86 -13.87 1.36 7.87
C GLU A 86 -13.87 2.28 9.10
N ALA A 87 -13.77 3.59 8.91
CA ALA A 87 -13.85 4.56 10.01
C ALA A 87 -15.21 4.58 10.72
N ALA A 88 -16.30 4.44 9.98
CA ALA A 88 -17.64 4.38 10.56
C ALA A 88 -17.83 3.13 11.43
N ARG A 89 -17.45 1.96 10.94
CA ARG A 89 -17.51 0.70 11.73
C ARG A 89 -16.70 0.81 13.02
N ARG A 90 -15.52 1.43 12.97
CA ARG A 90 -14.67 1.65 14.15
C ARG A 90 -15.34 2.57 15.17
N LYS A 91 -15.97 3.64 14.70
CA LYS A 91 -16.72 4.56 15.56
C LYS A 91 -17.88 3.85 16.26
N GLU A 92 -18.59 2.96 15.58
CA GLU A 92 -19.70 2.19 16.15
C GLU A 92 -19.23 1.13 17.18
N ASN A 93 -18.03 0.58 17.01
CA ASN A 93 -17.47 -0.44 17.92
C ASN A 93 -16.06 -0.04 18.44
N PRO A 94 -15.97 0.92 19.38
CA PRO A 94 -14.70 1.42 19.89
C PRO A 94 -13.94 0.39 20.76
N THR A 95 -14.64 -0.56 21.37
CA THR A 95 -14.00 -1.61 22.20
C THR A 95 -13.33 -2.67 21.33
N GLY A 96 -13.98 -3.09 20.23
CA GLY A 96 -13.41 -4.04 19.26
C GLY A 96 -12.25 -3.47 18.44
N THR A 97 -12.11 -2.15 18.39
CA THR A 97 -11.15 -1.42 17.56
C THR A 97 -10.09 -0.69 18.38
N LYS A 98 -10.01 -0.99 19.67
CA LYS A 98 -8.94 -0.51 20.54
C LYS A 98 -7.60 -1.01 20.02
N LEU A 99 -6.68 -0.08 19.81
CA LEU A 99 -5.31 -0.40 19.43
C LEU A 99 -4.64 -1.27 20.50
N PRO A 100 -3.86 -2.30 20.09
CA PRO A 100 -3.07 -3.10 20.99
C PRO A 100 -1.96 -2.27 21.65
N SER A 101 -1.31 -2.85 22.66
CA SER A 101 -0.03 -2.30 23.14
C SER A 101 1.04 -2.40 22.05
N GLU A 102 2.05 -1.53 22.09
CA GLU A 102 3.18 -1.58 21.16
C GLU A 102 3.87 -2.96 21.17
N LYS A 103 4.04 -3.55 22.36
CA LYS A 103 4.60 -4.90 22.52
C LYS A 103 3.76 -5.95 21.78
N GLU A 104 2.45 -5.94 21.99
CA GLU A 104 1.52 -6.87 21.32
C GLU A 104 1.54 -6.66 19.78
N ALA A 105 1.60 -5.41 19.33
CA ALA A 105 1.70 -5.09 17.91
C ALA A 105 3.00 -5.62 17.29
N LEU A 106 4.14 -5.47 17.97
CA LEU A 106 5.44 -5.99 17.54
C LEU A 106 5.46 -7.52 17.50
N GLU A 107 4.85 -8.18 18.49
CA GLU A 107 4.70 -9.64 18.50
C GLU A 107 3.86 -10.15 17.33
N ILE A 108 2.74 -9.48 17.04
CA ILE A 108 1.89 -9.81 15.88
C ILE A 108 2.66 -9.57 14.59
N LEU A 109 3.34 -8.44 14.44
CA LEU A 109 4.14 -8.12 13.26
C LEU A 109 5.26 -9.15 13.04
N SER A 110 5.91 -9.61 14.10
CA SER A 110 6.92 -10.67 14.02
C SER A 110 6.33 -12.00 13.53
N LYS A 111 5.18 -12.40 14.06
CA LYS A 111 4.47 -13.60 13.60
C LYS A 111 4.00 -13.47 12.16
N THR A 112 3.53 -12.29 11.76
CA THR A 112 3.14 -12.01 10.37
C THR A 112 4.35 -12.11 9.44
N ARG A 113 5.52 -11.58 9.84
CA ARG A 113 6.77 -11.72 9.09
C ARG A 113 7.14 -13.19 8.88
N GLU A 114 7.16 -13.96 9.97
CA GLU A 114 7.46 -15.39 9.93
C GLU A 114 6.48 -16.14 9.01
N ALA A 115 5.17 -16.02 9.26
CA ALA A 115 4.15 -16.68 8.47
C ALA A 115 4.20 -16.32 6.98
N THR A 116 4.49 -15.06 6.65
CA THR A 116 4.62 -14.61 5.25
C THR A 116 5.83 -15.24 4.58
N LEU A 117 6.98 -15.28 5.25
CA LEU A 117 8.20 -15.84 4.67
C LEU A 117 8.13 -17.36 4.54
N THR A 118 7.57 -18.06 5.53
CA THR A 118 7.28 -19.49 5.45
C THR A 118 6.31 -19.81 4.31
N ALA A 119 5.24 -19.02 4.16
CA ALA A 119 4.27 -19.23 3.08
C ALA A 119 4.89 -19.17 1.68
N VAL A 120 5.96 -18.38 1.49
CA VAL A 120 6.71 -18.31 0.22
C VAL A 120 7.48 -19.61 -0.04
N GLU A 121 8.10 -20.16 1.01
CA GLU A 121 8.88 -21.41 0.93
C GLU A 121 7.99 -22.64 0.68
N GLU A 122 6.74 -22.59 1.16
CA GLU A 122 5.75 -23.66 0.97
C GLU A 122 4.98 -23.56 -0.36
N MET A 123 5.26 -22.54 -1.18
CA MET A 123 4.56 -22.38 -2.45
C MET A 123 4.90 -23.52 -3.42
N PRO A 124 3.90 -24.26 -3.92
CA PRO A 124 4.14 -25.29 -4.91
C PRO A 124 4.48 -24.67 -6.26
N ASP A 125 5.11 -25.47 -7.13
CA ASP A 125 5.19 -25.16 -8.54
C ASP A 125 3.77 -25.00 -9.10
N PHE A 126 3.50 -23.89 -9.77
CA PHE A 126 2.23 -23.71 -10.46
C PHE A 126 2.39 -23.00 -11.78
N VAL A 127 1.41 -23.20 -12.65
CA VAL A 127 1.21 -22.41 -13.85
C VAL A 127 -0.23 -21.93 -13.92
N VAL A 128 -0.41 -20.63 -14.13
CA VAL A 128 -1.72 -20.03 -14.32
C VAL A 128 -1.79 -19.29 -15.64
N LYS A 129 -3.01 -19.18 -16.17
CA LYS A 129 -3.31 -18.34 -17.33
C LYS A 129 -3.85 -17.01 -16.84
N GLN A 130 -3.00 -15.99 -16.86
CA GLN A 130 -3.38 -14.62 -16.57
C GLN A 130 -4.00 -13.97 -17.81
N GLN A 131 -5.21 -13.43 -17.66
CA GLN A 131 -5.87 -12.65 -18.70
C GLN A 131 -5.79 -11.17 -18.33
N ILE A 132 -5.18 -10.36 -19.18
CA ILE A 132 -4.95 -8.95 -18.94
C ILE A 132 -5.73 -8.16 -19.98
N ALA A 133 -6.53 -7.19 -19.54
CA ALA A 133 -7.14 -6.18 -20.41
C ALA A 133 -6.59 -4.82 -20.02
N ARG A 134 -5.90 -4.16 -20.95
CA ARG A 134 -5.27 -2.87 -20.70
C ARG A 134 -6.09 -1.76 -21.34
N SER A 135 -6.20 -0.64 -20.64
CA SER A 135 -6.88 0.56 -21.12
C SER A 135 -6.06 1.78 -20.78
N ALA A 136 -6.18 2.84 -21.58
CA ALA A 136 -5.55 4.13 -21.30
C ALA A 136 -6.54 5.27 -21.48
N ALA A 137 -6.37 6.31 -20.66
CA ALA A 137 -7.01 7.59 -20.82
C ALA A 137 -5.93 8.66 -21.01
N PHE A 138 -6.11 9.54 -21.99
CA PHE A 138 -5.17 10.61 -22.28
C PHE A 138 -5.56 11.90 -21.53
N ALA A 139 -4.58 12.75 -21.23
CA ALA A 139 -4.78 14.07 -20.63
C ALA A 139 -5.64 14.08 -19.35
N GLY A 140 -5.58 12.99 -18.55
CA GLY A 140 -6.35 12.88 -17.30
C GLY A 140 -7.87 12.82 -17.49
N THR A 141 -8.35 12.56 -18.72
CA THR A 141 -9.78 12.69 -19.07
C THR A 141 -10.67 11.58 -18.52
N ASN A 142 -10.17 10.60 -17.75
CA ASN A 142 -10.88 9.39 -17.28
C ASN A 142 -11.68 8.63 -18.37
N ASN A 143 -11.50 9.00 -19.64
CA ASN A 143 -12.12 8.38 -20.80
C ASN A 143 -11.24 7.23 -21.26
N PHE A 144 -11.32 6.11 -20.53
CA PHE A 144 -10.52 4.92 -20.81
C PHE A 144 -10.92 4.28 -22.14
N ARG A 145 -9.95 4.10 -23.02
CA ARG A 145 -10.06 3.32 -24.25
C ARG A 145 -9.26 2.03 -24.10
N SER A 146 -9.82 0.92 -24.58
CA SER A 146 -9.14 -0.36 -24.62
C SER A 146 -7.87 -0.24 -25.48
N LEU A 147 -6.73 -0.68 -24.93
CA LEU A 147 -5.45 -0.77 -25.64
C LEU A 147 -5.30 -2.15 -26.27
N ASP A 148 -5.31 -3.19 -25.44
CA ASP A 148 -5.16 -4.58 -25.88
C ASP A 148 -5.63 -5.59 -24.83
N ARG A 149 -5.62 -6.86 -25.23
CA ARG A 149 -5.85 -8.03 -24.39
C ARG A 149 -4.67 -8.98 -24.51
N LEU A 150 -4.07 -9.33 -23.38
CA LEU A 150 -2.98 -10.30 -23.31
C LEU A 150 -3.45 -11.57 -22.62
N VAL A 151 -2.93 -12.70 -23.07
CA VAL A 151 -2.99 -13.96 -22.32
C VAL A 151 -1.56 -14.37 -22.02
N VAL A 152 -1.22 -14.44 -20.74
CA VAL A 152 0.14 -14.74 -20.26
C VAL A 152 0.07 -16.01 -19.42
N ALA A 153 0.93 -16.98 -19.71
CA ALA A 153 1.21 -18.07 -18.79
C ALA A 153 2.21 -17.55 -17.74
N VAL A 154 1.77 -17.51 -16.49
CA VAL A 154 2.62 -17.17 -15.35
C VAL A 154 2.98 -18.48 -14.66
N SER A 155 4.27 -18.77 -14.60
CA SER A 155 4.78 -19.94 -13.90
C SER A 155 5.54 -19.48 -12.66
N TYR A 156 5.27 -20.11 -11.53
CA TYR A 156 6.05 -19.95 -10.32
C TYR A 156 6.76 -21.27 -10.04
N ARG A 157 8.06 -21.18 -9.73
CA ARG A 157 8.85 -22.31 -9.24
C ARG A 157 9.06 -22.15 -7.74
N ALA A 158 9.01 -23.26 -7.00
CA ALA A 158 9.27 -23.33 -5.56
C ALA A 158 10.64 -22.75 -5.16
N SER A 159 11.59 -22.62 -6.11
CA SER A 159 12.84 -21.87 -5.93
C SER A 159 12.67 -20.34 -5.82
N GLY A 160 11.43 -19.83 -5.83
CA GLY A 160 11.11 -18.41 -5.72
C GLY A 160 11.24 -17.63 -7.03
N GLN A 161 11.17 -18.30 -8.17
CA GLN A 161 11.34 -17.69 -9.50
C GLN A 161 10.02 -17.66 -10.27
N GLU A 162 9.69 -16.46 -10.77
CA GLU A 162 8.55 -16.23 -11.66
C GLU A 162 9.02 -16.19 -13.12
N GLU A 163 8.25 -16.83 -13.99
CA GLU A 163 8.44 -16.79 -15.43
C GLU A 163 7.13 -16.42 -16.12
N TYR A 164 7.22 -15.48 -17.05
CA TYR A 164 6.13 -14.98 -17.85
C TYR A 164 6.31 -15.42 -19.30
N LYS A 165 5.25 -15.97 -19.89
CA LYS A 165 5.22 -16.44 -21.27
C LYS A 165 3.96 -15.96 -21.96
N ILE A 166 4.10 -15.02 -22.89
CA ILE A 166 2.97 -14.44 -23.65
C ILE A 166 2.42 -15.52 -24.59
N LEU A 167 1.16 -15.92 -24.40
CA LEU A 167 0.50 -16.92 -25.24
C LEU A 167 -0.26 -16.29 -26.40
N SER A 168 -0.86 -15.11 -26.19
CA SER A 168 -1.59 -14.40 -27.24
C SER A 168 -1.69 -12.90 -26.97
N ARG A 169 -1.80 -12.12 -28.05
CA ARG A 169 -2.11 -10.69 -28.05
C ARG A 169 -3.31 -10.42 -28.94
N ASN A 170 -4.35 -9.79 -28.40
CA ASN A 170 -5.59 -9.47 -29.12
C ASN A 170 -6.22 -10.69 -29.83
N GLY A 171 -6.16 -11.87 -29.21
CA GLY A 171 -6.66 -13.12 -29.77
C GLY A 171 -5.74 -13.81 -30.79
N ILE A 172 -4.62 -13.18 -31.17
CA ILE A 172 -3.61 -13.77 -32.05
C ILE A 172 -2.61 -14.56 -31.20
N LEU A 173 -2.45 -15.84 -31.49
CA LEU A 173 -1.51 -16.73 -30.77
C LEU A 173 -0.05 -16.41 -31.16
N GLU A 174 0.84 -16.44 -30.17
CA GLU A 174 2.28 -16.30 -30.40
C GLU A 174 2.88 -17.58 -30.99
N THR A 175 3.69 -17.46 -32.04
CA THR A 175 4.16 -18.61 -32.84
C THR A 175 5.34 -19.35 -32.21
N SER A 176 5.98 -18.80 -31.17
CA SER A 176 7.05 -19.46 -30.40
C SER A 176 7.28 -18.75 -29.06
N PRO A 177 6.33 -18.86 -28.12
CA PRO A 177 6.37 -18.09 -26.89
C PRO A 177 7.52 -18.54 -25.97
N LYS A 178 8.33 -17.59 -25.51
CA LYS A 178 9.48 -17.81 -24.62
C LYS A 178 9.17 -17.39 -23.19
N SER A 179 9.65 -18.15 -22.22
CA SER A 179 9.64 -17.73 -20.81
C SER A 179 10.65 -16.61 -20.58
N LYS A 180 10.25 -15.59 -19.83
CA LYS A 180 11.06 -14.43 -19.46
C LYS A 180 10.75 -13.98 -18.04
N GLN A 181 11.57 -13.09 -17.49
CA GLN A 181 11.35 -12.49 -16.16
C GLN A 181 10.24 -11.43 -16.14
N SER A 182 9.89 -10.89 -17.31
CA SER A 182 8.78 -9.95 -17.50
C SER A 182 8.19 -10.13 -18.90
N TYR A 183 7.14 -9.38 -19.19
CA TYR A 183 6.51 -9.32 -20.52
C TYR A 183 6.52 -7.88 -21.07
N GLU A 184 7.51 -7.07 -20.69
CA GLU A 184 7.63 -5.65 -21.08
C GLU A 184 7.74 -5.44 -22.60
N GLU A 185 8.16 -6.46 -23.36
CA GLU A 185 8.22 -6.41 -24.83
C GLU A 185 6.85 -6.16 -25.50
N VAL A 186 5.74 -6.31 -24.76
CA VAL A 186 4.41 -5.94 -25.27
C VAL A 186 4.20 -4.42 -25.34
N GLY A 187 5.11 -3.63 -24.76
CA GLY A 187 5.02 -2.18 -24.67
C GLY A 187 3.89 -1.72 -23.75
N GLY A 188 3.77 -0.40 -23.52
CA GLY A 188 2.77 0.18 -22.62
C GLY A 188 3.02 -0.17 -21.14
N THR A 189 2.02 0.07 -20.29
CA THR A 189 2.14 -0.24 -18.86
C THR A 189 2.09 -1.75 -18.62
N SER A 190 3.08 -2.26 -17.89
CA SER A 190 3.16 -3.62 -17.38
C SER A 190 3.41 -3.61 -15.87
N SER A 191 2.95 -4.66 -15.18
CA SER A 191 3.18 -4.88 -13.76
C SER A 191 3.56 -6.34 -13.59
N THR A 192 4.63 -6.62 -12.85
CA THR A 192 5.10 -7.97 -12.56
C THR A 192 5.31 -8.15 -11.06
N GLY A 193 5.56 -9.37 -10.61
CA GLY A 193 5.57 -9.74 -9.21
C GLY A 193 4.18 -10.19 -8.77
N GLU A 194 4.03 -11.50 -8.59
CA GLU A 194 2.79 -12.05 -8.04
C GLU A 194 2.69 -11.72 -6.54
N PHE A 195 1.45 -11.75 -6.04
CA PHE A 195 1.07 -11.27 -4.71
C PHE A 195 2.03 -11.70 -3.61
N VAL A 196 2.39 -12.99 -3.55
CA VAL A 196 3.22 -13.55 -2.48
C VAL A 196 4.68 -13.07 -2.57
N THR A 197 5.24 -12.97 -3.77
CA THR A 197 6.60 -12.48 -3.99
C THR A 197 6.73 -11.00 -3.61
N VAL A 198 5.72 -10.19 -3.97
CA VAL A 198 5.67 -8.77 -3.60
C VAL A 198 5.51 -8.62 -2.08
N LEU A 199 4.60 -9.39 -1.48
CA LEU A 199 4.38 -9.37 -0.03
C LEU A 199 5.65 -9.76 0.74
N ALA A 200 6.35 -10.80 0.30
CA ALA A 200 7.61 -11.23 0.90
C ALA A 200 8.67 -10.12 0.90
N LYS A 201 8.80 -9.35 -0.19
CA LYS A 201 9.74 -8.22 -0.28
C LYS A 201 9.51 -7.19 0.84
N ILE A 202 8.26 -6.95 1.26
CA ILE A 202 7.93 -6.02 2.36
C ILE A 202 8.49 -6.55 3.70
N PHE A 203 8.59 -7.86 3.87
CA PHE A 203 8.97 -8.49 5.13
C PHE A 203 10.42 -8.99 5.21
N LYS A 204 11.13 -9.08 4.08
CA LYS A 204 12.54 -9.47 4.05
C LYS A 204 13.43 -8.44 4.78
N PRO A 205 14.46 -8.87 5.53
CA PRO A 205 15.34 -7.96 6.27
C PRO A 205 16.07 -6.94 5.41
N ASP A 206 16.38 -7.26 4.16
CA ASP A 206 17.13 -6.39 3.25
C ASP A 206 16.33 -5.17 2.75
N SER A 207 15.01 -5.18 2.91
CA SER A 207 14.16 -4.02 2.64
C SER A 207 14.19 -2.98 3.78
N ASP A 208 14.63 -3.34 4.98
CA ASP A 208 14.60 -2.49 6.18
C ASP A 208 13.26 -1.74 6.36
N THR A 209 12.16 -2.43 6.08
CA THR A 209 10.83 -1.85 6.07
C THR A 209 10.47 -1.31 7.44
N LYS A 210 10.07 -0.03 7.48
CA LYS A 210 9.53 0.60 8.67
C LYS A 210 8.04 0.34 8.72
N PHE A 211 7.54 -0.13 9.85
CA PHE A 211 6.13 -0.36 10.09
C PHE A 211 5.63 0.56 11.18
N GLU A 212 4.47 1.15 10.96
CA GLU A 212 3.78 1.98 11.95
C GLU A 212 2.39 1.40 12.16
N LEU A 213 2.06 1.06 13.41
CA LEU A 213 0.69 0.68 13.76
C LEU A 213 -0.19 1.92 13.65
N VAL A 214 -1.11 1.92 12.69
CA VAL A 214 -2.01 3.06 12.46
C VAL A 214 -3.43 2.78 12.93
N ASP A 215 -3.86 1.52 12.91
CA ASP A 215 -5.26 1.19 13.17
C ASP A 215 -5.50 -0.28 13.54
N SER A 216 -6.74 -0.60 13.91
CA SER A 216 -7.24 -1.98 13.98
C SER A 216 -8.66 -2.09 13.43
N ASP A 217 -8.98 -3.23 12.83
CA ASP A 217 -10.31 -3.54 12.29
C ASP A 217 -10.67 -5.01 12.59
N VAL A 218 -11.82 -5.45 12.09
CA VAL A 218 -12.29 -6.83 12.15
C VAL A 218 -12.47 -7.37 10.74
N LEU A 219 -11.68 -8.40 10.39
CA LEU A 219 -11.79 -9.12 9.13
C LEU A 219 -12.32 -10.53 9.39
N ARG A 220 -13.49 -10.85 8.82
CA ARG A 220 -14.14 -12.17 8.97
C ARG A 220 -14.19 -12.63 10.43
N THR A 221 -14.74 -11.76 11.29
CA THR A 221 -14.87 -11.93 12.76
C THR A 221 -13.55 -12.03 13.55
N ARG A 222 -12.39 -11.86 12.90
CA ARG A 222 -11.09 -11.83 13.58
C ARG A 222 -10.56 -10.42 13.65
N ARG A 223 -9.99 -10.05 14.80
CA ARG A 223 -9.27 -8.79 14.95
C ARG A 223 -8.07 -8.75 13.99
N ALA A 224 -7.92 -7.64 13.29
CA ALA A 224 -6.85 -7.36 12.36
C ALA A 224 -6.18 -6.05 12.77
N LEU A 225 -4.87 -5.99 12.61
CA LEU A 225 -4.11 -4.76 12.79
C LEU A 225 -3.77 -4.18 11.43
N VAL A 226 -3.80 -2.85 11.34
CA VAL A 226 -3.42 -2.12 10.14
C VAL A 226 -2.10 -1.44 10.41
N PHE A 227 -1.13 -1.74 9.56
CA PHE A 227 0.18 -1.10 9.58
C PHE A 227 0.35 -0.29 8.31
N ASP A 228 0.81 0.94 8.46
CA ASP A 228 1.51 1.63 7.38
C ASP A 228 2.91 1.04 7.28
N TYR A 229 3.43 0.99 6.06
CA TYR A 229 4.80 0.60 5.84
C TYR A 229 5.51 1.54 4.87
N ALA A 230 6.81 1.72 5.09
CA ALA A 230 7.68 2.49 4.22
C ALA A 230 8.99 1.74 3.99
N VAL A 231 9.47 1.78 2.74
CA VAL A 231 10.76 1.24 2.32
C VAL A 231 11.53 2.39 1.67
N GLU A 232 12.75 2.62 2.13
CA GLU A 232 13.63 3.63 1.54
C GLU A 232 13.95 3.28 0.09
N ARG A 233 14.07 4.29 -0.76
CA ARG A 233 14.18 4.10 -2.22
C ARG A 233 15.39 3.24 -2.63
N ASP A 234 16.50 3.35 -1.92
CA ASP A 234 17.73 2.58 -2.15
C ASP A 234 17.60 1.10 -1.75
N LYS A 235 16.67 0.78 -0.84
CA LYS A 235 16.35 -0.59 -0.40
C LYS A 235 15.16 -1.19 -1.15
N ALA A 236 14.35 -0.35 -1.79
CA ALA A 236 13.19 -0.77 -2.55
C ALA A 236 13.57 -1.71 -3.71
N LYS A 237 13.00 -2.92 -3.68
CA LYS A 237 13.15 -3.93 -4.75
C LYS A 237 12.12 -3.78 -5.87
N GLN A 238 11.16 -2.88 -5.70
CA GLN A 238 10.12 -2.58 -6.68
C GLN A 238 10.36 -1.16 -7.19
N VAL A 239 10.34 -1.01 -8.51
CA VAL A 239 10.61 0.26 -9.18
C VAL A 239 9.52 0.53 -10.19
N ILE A 240 9.15 1.80 -10.32
CA ILE A 240 8.34 2.28 -11.43
C ILE A 240 9.33 2.74 -12.49
N ILE A 241 9.32 2.06 -13.63
CA ILE A 241 10.15 2.41 -14.79
C ILE A 241 9.25 3.11 -15.79
N ALA A 242 9.60 4.34 -16.16
CA ALA A 242 8.98 5.06 -17.25
C ALA A 242 10.00 5.19 -18.37
N SER A 243 9.67 4.68 -19.54
CA SER A 243 10.48 4.81 -20.76
C SER A 243 9.63 5.40 -21.88
N GLY A 244 10.07 6.51 -22.46
CA GLY A 244 9.46 7.14 -23.62
C GLY A 244 10.44 8.13 -24.26
N ALA A 245 10.45 8.19 -25.59
CA ALA A 245 11.04 9.31 -26.30
C ALA A 245 10.10 10.52 -26.14
N PHE A 246 10.59 11.59 -25.53
CA PHE A 246 9.91 12.87 -25.56
C PHE A 246 10.28 13.53 -26.90
N ASP A 247 9.44 13.37 -27.92
CA ASP A 247 9.50 14.30 -29.06
C ASP A 247 8.84 15.60 -28.61
N ASP A 248 9.67 16.60 -28.35
CA ASP A 248 9.33 17.91 -27.77
C ASP A 248 8.60 18.83 -28.77
N THR A 249 7.92 18.27 -29.79
CA THR A 249 7.34 19.03 -30.92
C THR A 249 5.82 19.06 -30.94
N ALA A 250 5.17 19.17 -29.79
CA ALA A 250 3.75 19.50 -29.72
C ALA A 250 3.45 20.49 -28.60
N ILE A 251 3.79 21.75 -28.85
CA ILE A 251 3.07 22.93 -28.34
C ILE A 251 2.24 23.47 -29.51
#